data_AF-A0A9P1IXJ1-F1
#
_entry.id   AF-A0A9P1IXJ1-F1
#
_cell.length_a   1.000
_cell.length_b   1.000
_cell.length_c   1.000
_cell.angle_alpha   90.00
_cell.angle_beta   90.00
_cell.angle_gamma   90.00
#
_symmetry.space_group_name_H-M   'P 1'
#
loop_
_entity.id
_entity.type
_entity.pdbx_description
1 polymer ?
#
loop_
_entity_poly.entity_id
_entity_poly.type
_entity_poly.pdbx_seq_one_letter_code
_entity_poly.pdbx_strand_id
1 'polypeptide(L)'
;MFTHFDAVAKPKAKEKPKIREHAIEKPPSIQTPQTLCVKIFPPFAEFIDFGGASKHTITNCSSCRIVFKIKCSDNAVFKVSPVHAFLDQAASTELQILRKEGPPKQDKLIIVLKEAKKSDKDAKLSFESDLTTVKHVIPLLTRIVEEF
;
A
#
# COMPACT_ATOMS: atom_id res chain seq x y z
N MET A 1 -39.81 -24.31 -70.78
CA MET A 1 -40.12 -24.38 -69.35
C MET A 1 -39.50 -25.64 -68.79
N PHE A 2 -38.55 -25.45 -67.87
CA PHE A 2 -38.00 -26.30 -66.80
C PHE A 2 -37.78 -27.81 -67.00
N THR A 3 -36.48 -28.15 -66.94
CA THR A 3 -35.89 -29.44 -66.59
C THR A 3 -36.19 -29.80 -65.12
N HIS A 4 -36.33 -31.10 -64.82
CA HIS A 4 -36.25 -31.63 -63.45
C HIS A 4 -35.18 -32.70 -63.40
N PHE A 5 -34.18 -32.46 -62.56
CA PHE A 5 -32.99 -33.28 -62.33
C PHE A 5 -33.10 -33.85 -60.90
N ASP A 6 -32.92 -35.15 -60.76
CA ASP A 6 -33.08 -35.88 -59.51
C ASP A 6 -32.15 -35.38 -58.39
N ALA A 7 -32.73 -35.07 -57.23
CA ALA A 7 -32.00 -34.66 -56.04
C ALA A 7 -31.67 -35.89 -55.16
N VAL A 8 -30.41 -36.31 -55.21
CA VAL A 8 -29.79 -37.30 -54.32
C VAL A 8 -29.75 -36.78 -52.88
N ALA A 9 -30.34 -37.54 -51.95
CA ALA A 9 -30.33 -37.27 -50.52
C ALA A 9 -28.91 -37.39 -49.93
N LYS A 10 -28.40 -36.30 -49.35
CA LYS A 10 -27.15 -36.28 -48.56
C LYS A 10 -27.37 -36.85 -47.16
N PRO A 11 -26.44 -37.67 -46.61
CA PRO A 11 -26.55 -38.20 -45.26
C PRO A 11 -26.31 -37.12 -44.20
N LYS A 12 -27.12 -37.15 -43.13
CA LYS A 12 -27.06 -36.25 -41.97
C LYS A 12 -25.72 -36.39 -41.23
N ALA A 13 -25.02 -35.27 -41.06
CA ALA A 13 -23.82 -35.18 -40.23
C ALA A 13 -24.14 -35.44 -38.75
N LYS A 14 -23.39 -36.34 -38.13
CA LYS A 14 -23.43 -36.63 -36.69
C LYS A 14 -22.81 -35.46 -35.93
N GLU A 15 -23.59 -34.83 -35.06
CA GLU A 15 -23.15 -33.77 -34.15
C GLU A 15 -22.21 -34.36 -33.08
N LYS A 16 -20.98 -33.85 -32.99
CA LYS A 16 -19.99 -34.26 -31.99
C LYS A 16 -20.35 -33.63 -30.63
N PRO A 17 -20.28 -34.36 -29.50
CA PRO A 17 -20.58 -33.81 -28.19
C PRO A 17 -19.53 -32.76 -27.79
N LYS A 18 -20.01 -31.58 -27.40
CA LYS A 18 -19.22 -30.43 -26.94
C LYS A 18 -18.82 -30.68 -25.48
N ILE A 19 -17.61 -31.19 -25.27
CA ILE A 19 -17.02 -31.36 -23.94
C ILE A 19 -16.90 -29.95 -23.32
N ARG A 20 -17.66 -29.73 -22.24
CA ARG A 20 -17.55 -28.51 -21.41
C ARG A 20 -16.21 -28.56 -20.69
N GLU A 21 -15.30 -27.69 -21.09
CA GLU A 21 -14.08 -27.39 -20.33
C GLU A 21 -14.50 -26.82 -18.97
N HIS A 22 -14.46 -27.67 -17.94
CA HIS A 22 -14.60 -27.21 -16.56
C HIS A 22 -13.33 -26.45 -16.20
N ALA A 23 -13.51 -25.15 -15.96
CA ALA A 23 -12.49 -24.30 -15.38
C ALA A 23 -11.96 -24.98 -14.11
N ILE A 24 -10.69 -25.37 -14.15
CA ILE A 24 -9.94 -25.79 -12.97
C ILE A 24 -9.86 -24.54 -12.08
N GLU A 25 -10.71 -24.48 -11.06
CA GLU A 25 -10.54 -23.52 -9.97
C GLU A 25 -9.12 -23.73 -9.41
N LYS A 26 -8.33 -22.65 -9.42
CA LYS A 26 -6.97 -22.69 -8.88
C LYS A 26 -7.03 -23.27 -7.45
N PRO A 27 -6.18 -24.24 -7.10
CA PRO A 27 -6.16 -24.80 -5.74
C PRO A 27 -6.03 -23.65 -4.73
N PRO A 28 -6.68 -23.75 -3.55
CA PRO A 28 -6.60 -22.72 -2.54
C PRO A 28 -5.13 -22.55 -2.17
N SER A 29 -4.53 -21.44 -2.59
CA SER A 29 -3.22 -21.04 -2.12
C SER A 29 -3.29 -21.06 -0.60
N ILE A 30 -2.48 -21.88 0.06
CA ILE A 30 -2.32 -21.85 1.51
C ILE A 30 -1.87 -20.42 1.83
N GLN A 31 -2.80 -19.56 2.24
CA GLN A 31 -2.50 -18.18 2.58
C GLN A 31 -1.81 -18.21 3.93
N THR A 32 -0.47 -18.26 3.91
CA THR A 32 0.33 -17.91 5.09
C THR A 32 -0.21 -16.60 5.66
N PRO A 33 -0.40 -16.45 6.99
CA PRO A 33 -0.89 -15.20 7.56
C PRO A 33 -0.01 -14.04 7.09
N GLN A 34 -0.56 -13.18 6.23
CA GLN A 34 0.19 -12.07 5.65
C GLN A 34 0.45 -11.05 6.75
N THR A 35 1.64 -11.11 7.34
CA THR A 35 2.05 -10.17 8.38
C THR A 35 2.55 -8.91 7.69
N LEU A 36 1.85 -7.80 7.86
CA LEU A 36 2.31 -6.49 7.38
C LEU A 36 3.63 -6.13 8.06
N CYS A 37 4.65 -5.78 7.27
CA CYS A 37 5.99 -5.51 7.76
C CYS A 37 6.62 -4.36 6.97
N VAL A 38 7.15 -3.36 7.68
CA VAL A 38 7.94 -2.28 7.09
C VAL A 38 9.22 -2.07 7.88
N LYS A 39 10.28 -1.67 7.18
CA LYS A 39 11.51 -1.14 7.78
C LYS A 39 11.53 0.36 7.61
N ILE A 40 11.95 1.08 8.66
CA ILE A 40 12.03 2.53 8.68
C ILE A 40 13.45 2.89 9.12
N PHE A 41 14.15 3.70 8.31
CA PHE A 41 15.49 4.15 8.62
C PHE A 41 15.70 5.63 8.24
N PRO A 42 16.21 6.49 9.14
CA PRO A 42 16.49 6.23 10.55
C PRO A 42 15.23 5.90 11.37
N PRO A 43 15.32 5.23 12.54
CA PRO A 43 14.14 4.85 13.33
C PRO A 43 13.59 5.99 14.21
N PHE A 44 14.32 7.09 14.35
CA PHE A 44 13.93 8.32 15.07
C PHE A 44 14.41 9.55 14.30
N ALA A 45 13.83 10.71 14.58
CA ALA A 45 14.27 11.99 14.03
C ALA A 45 14.76 12.90 15.16
N GLU A 46 15.84 13.64 14.91
CA GLU A 46 16.36 14.65 15.84
C GLU A 46 16.31 16.03 15.19
N PHE A 47 15.93 17.01 15.99
CA PHE A 47 15.85 18.41 15.61
C PHE A 47 16.40 19.30 16.71
N ILE A 48 16.69 20.55 16.36
CA ILE A 48 16.95 21.63 17.32
C ILE A 48 15.70 22.51 17.44
N ASP A 49 15.59 23.28 18.51
CA ASP A 49 14.54 24.27 18.79
C ASP A 49 14.30 25.25 17.64
N PHE A 50 15.34 25.69 16.93
CA PHE A 50 15.27 26.51 15.70
C PHE A 50 14.65 25.81 14.48
N GLY A 51 14.38 24.50 14.56
CA GLY A 51 13.76 23.70 13.51
C GLY A 51 14.70 22.66 12.90
N GLY A 52 14.40 22.26 11.66
CA GLY A 52 15.24 21.33 10.90
C GLY A 52 14.44 20.37 10.02
N ALA A 53 15.14 19.52 9.27
CA ALA A 53 14.52 18.52 8.40
C ALA A 53 15.15 17.15 8.61
N SER A 54 14.33 16.11 8.55
CA SER A 54 14.73 14.71 8.59
C SER A 54 14.14 13.95 7.40
N LYS A 55 14.91 13.00 6.86
CA LYS A 55 14.46 12.07 5.82
C LYS A 55 14.53 10.65 6.34
N HIS A 56 13.47 9.89 6.10
CA HIS A 56 13.39 8.48 6.44
C HIS A 56 13.06 7.67 5.19
N THR A 57 13.71 6.53 5.02
CA THR A 57 13.33 5.52 4.03
C THR A 57 12.37 4.54 4.67
N ILE A 58 11.19 4.38 4.07
CA ILE A 58 10.22 3.35 4.42
C ILE A 58 10.31 2.27 3.35
N THR A 59 10.64 1.04 3.75
CA THR A 59 10.74 -0.12 2.86
C THR A 59 9.66 -1.14 3.21
N ASN A 60 8.86 -1.53 2.22
CA ASN A 60 7.88 -2.59 2.38
C ASN A 60 8.58 -3.96 2.37
N CYS A 61 8.54 -4.67 3.50
CA CYS A 61 9.09 -6.01 3.63
C CYS A 61 8.01 -7.10 3.71
N SER A 62 6.73 -6.74 3.51
CA SER A 62 5.65 -7.73 3.40
C SER A 62 5.64 -8.38 2.01
N SER A 63 4.89 -9.47 1.87
CA SER A 63 4.65 -10.15 0.60
C SER A 63 3.47 -9.56 -0.19
N CYS A 64 2.97 -8.39 0.18
CA CYS A 64 1.79 -7.77 -0.42
C CYS A 64 1.98 -6.26 -0.60
N ARG A 65 1.13 -5.66 -1.45
CA ARG A 65 1.07 -4.20 -1.58
C ARG A 65 0.48 -3.63 -0.31
N ILE A 66 1.09 -2.58 0.22
CA ILE A 66 0.57 -1.90 1.41
C ILE A 66 0.13 -0.48 1.05
N VAL A 67 -0.73 0.07 1.89
CA VAL A 67 -1.01 1.49 1.97
C VAL A 67 -0.62 1.95 3.37
N PHE A 68 0.00 3.12 3.46
CA PHE A 68 0.31 3.73 4.74
C PHE A 68 -0.29 5.13 4.88
N LYS A 69 -0.61 5.47 6.12
CA LYS A 69 -1.05 6.80 6.56
C LYS A 69 -0.18 7.29 7.69
N ILE A 70 0.26 8.53 7.60
CA ILE A 70 1.03 9.20 8.63
C ILE A 70 0.11 10.01 9.54
N LYS A 71 0.27 9.86 10.85
CA LYS A 71 -0.30 10.73 11.88
C LYS A 71 0.84 11.37 12.67
N CYS A 72 0.80 12.67 12.88
CA CYS A 72 1.77 13.38 13.70
C CYS A 72 1.10 13.83 15.00
N SER A 73 1.85 13.87 16.11
CA SER A 73 1.36 14.40 17.39
C SER A 73 1.13 15.90 17.37
N ASP A 74 1.83 16.65 16.52
CA ASP A 74 1.75 18.10 16.45
C ASP A 74 1.90 18.64 15.02
N ASN A 75 0.77 18.90 14.36
CA ASN A 75 0.74 19.40 12.98
C ASN A 75 1.00 20.91 12.88
N ALA A 76 1.10 21.63 14.01
CA ALA A 76 1.39 23.06 14.01
C ALA A 76 2.87 23.32 13.72
N VAL A 77 3.74 22.53 14.34
CA VAL A 77 5.20 22.65 14.20
C VAL A 77 5.81 21.68 13.18
N PHE A 78 5.19 20.52 12.92
CA PHE A 78 5.70 19.57 11.93
C PHE A 78 4.93 19.60 10.59
N LYS A 79 5.69 19.53 9.49
CA LYS A 79 5.18 19.24 8.15
C LYS A 79 5.75 17.92 7.66
N VAL A 80 4.90 17.08 7.09
CA VAL A 80 5.25 15.72 6.71
C VAL A 80 4.78 15.44 5.28
N SER A 81 5.64 14.79 4.50
CA SER A 81 5.32 14.37 3.13
C SER A 81 6.00 13.04 2.80
N PRO A 82 5.29 12.04 2.22
CA PRO A 82 3.85 12.00 1.96
C PRO A 82 3.03 11.67 3.23
N VAL A 83 1.75 12.07 3.28
CA VAL A 83 0.83 11.70 4.39
C VAL A 83 0.10 10.38 4.11
N HIS A 84 -0.23 10.10 2.86
CA HIS A 84 -0.81 8.83 2.41
C HIS A 84 -0.07 8.38 1.16
N ALA A 85 0.31 7.11 1.09
CA ALA A 85 0.87 6.53 -0.12
C ALA A 85 0.67 5.02 -0.17
N PHE A 86 0.69 4.48 -1.38
CA PHE A 86 0.86 3.06 -1.62
C PHE A 86 2.34 2.72 -1.68
N LEU A 87 2.67 1.50 -1.27
CA LEU A 87 4.01 0.96 -1.39
C LEU A 87 3.91 -0.50 -1.85
N ASP A 88 4.41 -0.77 -3.05
CA ASP A 88 4.40 -2.12 -3.60
C ASP A 88 5.36 -3.04 -2.83
N GLN A 89 5.24 -4.35 -3.05
CA GLN A 89 6.12 -5.34 -2.42
C GLN A 89 7.59 -5.02 -2.73
N ALA A 90 8.45 -5.07 -1.72
CA ALA A 90 9.88 -4.76 -1.79
C ALA A 90 10.22 -3.32 -2.25
N ALA A 91 9.23 -2.46 -2.46
CA ALA A 91 9.46 -1.07 -2.83
C ALA A 91 9.83 -0.23 -1.60
N SER A 92 10.52 0.89 -1.85
CA SER A 92 10.87 1.88 -0.84
C SER A 92 10.39 3.27 -1.24
N THR A 93 10.11 4.10 -0.25
CA THR A 93 9.74 5.51 -0.44
C THR A 93 10.39 6.40 0.61
N GLU A 94 10.56 7.68 0.29
CA GLU A 94 11.09 8.68 1.21
C GLU A 94 9.95 9.38 1.97
N LEU A 95 10.11 9.46 3.29
CA LEU A 95 9.32 10.28 4.19
C LEU A 95 10.14 11.49 4.62
N GLN A 96 9.68 12.68 4.28
CA GLN A 96 10.27 13.95 4.69
C GLN A 96 9.50 14.51 5.88
N ILE A 97 10.23 14.93 6.91
CA ILE A 97 9.71 15.57 8.12
C ILE A 97 10.43 16.90 8.28
N LEU A 98 9.68 18.00 8.29
CA LEU A 98 10.18 19.35 8.52
C LEU A 98 9.63 19.85 9.86
N ARG A 99 10.52 20.28 10.76
CA ARG A 99 10.19 20.96 12.01
C ARG A 99 10.38 22.46 11.83
N LYS A 100 9.36 23.23 12.16
CA LYS A 100 9.45 24.68 12.33
C LYS A 100 10.04 25.01 13.70
N GLU A 101 10.57 26.23 13.83
CA GLU A 101 10.93 26.77 15.12
C GLU A 101 9.76 26.65 16.11
N GLY A 102 10.08 26.26 17.34
CA GLY A 102 9.10 26.11 18.40
C GLY A 102 9.68 25.46 19.65
N PRO A 103 8.91 25.44 20.75
CA PRO A 103 9.36 24.90 22.01
C PRO A 103 9.75 23.42 21.88
N PRO A 104 10.77 22.96 22.62
CA PRO A 104 11.14 21.56 22.68
C PRO A 104 10.02 20.74 23.33
N LYS A 105 9.62 19.66 22.68
CA LYS A 105 8.55 18.78 23.13
C LYS A 105 8.86 17.34 22.70
N GLN A 106 8.37 16.39 23.47
CA GLN A 106 8.38 14.98 23.08
C GLN A 106 7.24 14.72 22.10
N ASP A 107 7.58 14.66 20.82
CA ASP A 107 6.64 14.40 19.75
C ASP A 107 6.88 13.03 19.11
N LYS A 108 5.87 12.56 18.37
CA LYS A 108 5.93 11.28 17.68
C LYS A 108 5.16 11.32 16.37
N LEU A 109 5.64 10.52 15.44
CA LEU A 109 4.98 10.25 14.17
C LEU A 109 4.55 8.78 14.15
N ILE A 110 3.28 8.52 13.87
CA ILE A 110 2.70 7.18 13.81
C ILE A 110 2.43 6.85 12.34
N ILE A 111 3.06 5.78 11.86
CA ILE A 111 2.79 5.18 10.56
C ILE A 111 1.76 4.09 10.75
N VAL A 112 0.57 4.27 10.18
CA VAL A 112 -0.50 3.27 10.18
C VAL A 112 -0.45 2.54 8.85
N LEU A 113 -0.35 1.22 8.89
CA LEU A 113 -0.23 0.34 7.74
C LEU A 113 -1.51 -0.49 7.56
N LYS A 114 -1.81 -0.77 6.30
CA LYS A 114 -2.89 -1.66 5.89
C LYS A 114 -2.52 -2.37 4.59
N GLU A 115 -3.05 -3.57 4.38
CA GLU A 115 -2.95 -4.24 3.08
C GLU A 115 -3.78 -3.48 2.03
N ALA A 116 -3.20 -3.28 0.85
CA ALA A 116 -3.85 -2.60 -0.26
C ALA A 116 -4.13 -3.58 -1.41
N LYS A 117 -5.32 -3.46 -2.01
CA LYS A 117 -5.65 -4.25 -3.20
C LYS A 117 -5.00 -3.62 -4.43
N LYS A 118 -4.77 -4.44 -5.46
CA LYS A 118 -4.28 -3.94 -6.77
C LYS A 118 -5.27 -3.00 -7.46
N SER A 119 -6.57 -3.14 -7.15
CA SER A 119 -7.63 -2.26 -7.65
C SER A 119 -7.66 -0.88 -6.97
N ASP A 120 -6.97 -0.71 -5.85
CA ASP A 120 -7.01 0.53 -5.08
C ASP A 120 -6.19 1.62 -5.79
N LYS A 121 -6.85 2.75 -6.05
CA LYS A 121 -6.26 3.91 -6.74
C LYS A 121 -6.06 5.12 -5.83
N ASP A 122 -6.82 5.21 -4.74
CA ASP A 122 -6.76 6.34 -3.80
C ASP A 122 -6.32 5.85 -2.41
N ALA A 123 -5.11 6.26 -2.00
CA ALA A 123 -4.51 5.84 -0.74
C ALA A 123 -5.27 6.37 0.48
N LYS A 124 -5.95 7.51 0.37
CA LYS A 124 -6.71 8.11 1.47
C LYS A 124 -8.01 7.34 1.69
N LEU A 125 -8.74 7.03 0.61
CA LEU A 125 -10.00 6.27 0.68
C LEU A 125 -9.77 4.83 1.17
N SER A 126 -8.61 4.22 0.90
CA SER A 126 -8.27 2.89 1.41
C SER A 126 -8.29 2.80 2.95
N PHE A 127 -8.22 3.92 3.68
CA PHE A 127 -8.29 3.95 5.15
C PHE A 127 -9.68 4.22 5.73
N GLU A 128 -10.73 4.37 4.90
CA GLU A 128 -12.10 4.57 5.39
C GLU A 128 -12.79 3.26 5.81
N SER A 129 -12.25 2.10 5.42
CA SER A 129 -12.75 0.79 5.83
C SER A 129 -12.04 0.24 7.06
N ASP A 130 -12.84 -0.26 8.01
CA ASP A 130 -12.39 -0.91 9.23
C ASP A 130 -11.76 -2.29 8.94
N LEU A 131 -10.44 -2.28 8.78
CA LEU A 131 -9.62 -3.47 8.65
C LEU A 131 -8.48 -3.40 9.67
N THR A 132 -7.90 -4.55 9.97
CA THR A 132 -6.74 -4.67 10.86
C THR A 132 -5.61 -3.77 10.37
N THR A 133 -5.12 -2.89 11.25
CA THR A 133 -4.00 -1.99 10.97
C THR A 133 -2.80 -2.31 11.86
N VAL A 134 -1.60 -2.16 11.31
CA VAL A 134 -0.33 -2.22 12.07
C VAL A 134 0.20 -0.81 12.26
N LYS A 135 0.80 -0.50 13.41
CA LYS A 135 1.30 0.83 13.73
C LYS A 135 2.80 0.79 14.03
N HIS A 136 3.55 1.70 13.44
CA HIS A 136 4.94 1.98 13.79
C HIS A 136 5.05 3.40 14.32
N VAL A 137 5.95 3.62 15.28
CA VAL A 137 6.18 4.92 15.90
C VAL A 137 7.60 5.37 15.61
N ILE A 138 7.75 6.59 15.09
CA ILE A 138 9.01 7.31 14.95
C ILE A 138 9.03 8.41 16.03
N PRO A 139 9.91 8.33 17.03
CA PRO A 139 10.13 9.42 17.99
C PRO A 139 10.68 10.66 17.28
N LEU A 140 10.14 11.83 17.62
CA LEU A 140 10.62 13.13 17.16
C LEU A 140 11.25 13.85 18.35
N LEU A 141 12.58 13.84 18.40
CA LEU A 141 13.38 14.39 19.49
C LEU A 141 13.75 15.83 19.15
N THR A 142 13.57 16.75 20.10
CA THR A 142 14.02 18.14 19.99
C THR A 142 15.02 18.44 21.09
N ARG A 143 16.15 19.04 20.73
CA ARG A 143 17.17 19.55 21.66
C ARG A 143 17.15 21.08 21.68
N ILE A 144 17.37 21.67 22.85
CA ILE A 144 17.57 23.11 23.01
C ILE A 144 19.03 23.42 22.66
N VAL A 145 19.26 24.50 21.91
CA VAL A 145 20.61 25.01 21.68
C VAL A 145 20.81 26.20 22.61
N GLU A 146 21.62 26.04 23.65
CA GLU A 146 22.02 27.15 24.52
C GLU A 146 23.05 28.01 23.79
N GLU A 147 22.78 29.31 23.63
CA GLU A 147 23.79 30.28 23.18
C GLU A 147 24.76 30.56 24.34
N PHE A 148 26.06 30.39 24.09
CA PHE A 148 27.15 30.64 25.05
C PHE A 148 27.62 32.10 25.03
#